data_AF-A0A4V0WV08-F1
#
_entry.id   AF-A0A4V0WV08-F1
#
_cell.length_a   1.000
_cell.length_b   1.000
_cell.length_c   1.000
_cell.angle_alpha   90.00
_cell.angle_beta   90.00
_cell.angle_gamma   90.00
#
_symmetry.space_group_name_H-M   'P 1'
#
loop_
_entity.id
_entity.type
_entity.pdbx_description
1 polymer ?
#
loop_
_entity_poly.entity_id
_entity_poly.type
_entity_poly.pdbx_seq_one_letter_code
_entity_poly.pdbx_strand_id
1 'polypeptide(L)'
;MALFSDLPPMRKKEVAAIIAHYVAGVLDREAMAASFEELCRAADLVPGRRVKSLRGSLHGVITRVLDDGRVAVRPDGSGSEMISLPENLLPED
;
A
#
# COMPACT_ATOMS: atom_id res chain seq x y z
N MET A 1 23.01 6.90 -4.99
CA MET A 1 21.79 6.22 -4.52
C MET A 1 20.59 7.06 -4.91
N ALA A 2 19.65 6.52 -5.69
CA ALA A 2 18.37 7.18 -5.90
C ALA A 2 17.42 6.70 -4.79
N LEU A 3 16.82 7.63 -4.05
CA LEU A 3 15.98 7.35 -2.87
C LEU A 3 14.84 6.35 -3.12
N PHE A 4 14.42 6.18 -4.39
CA PHE A 4 13.28 5.35 -4.79
C PHE A 4 13.65 4.22 -5.77
N SER A 5 14.93 3.88 -5.96
CA SER A 5 15.34 2.88 -6.97
C SER A 5 14.70 1.51 -6.76
N ASP A 6 14.44 1.15 -5.50
CA ASP A 6 14.02 -0.19 -5.12
C ASP A 6 12.49 -0.32 -5.04
N LEU A 7 11.77 0.79 -5.24
CA LEU A 7 10.31 0.78 -5.29
C LEU A 7 9.81 0.12 -6.60
N PRO A 8 8.70 -0.63 -6.55
CA PRO A 8 7.99 -1.08 -7.74
C PRO A 8 7.66 0.08 -8.68
N PRO A 9 7.61 -0.12 -10.01
CA PRO A 9 7.36 0.95 -10.97
C PRO A 9 6.10 1.77 -10.70
N MET A 10 5.02 1.15 -10.21
CA MET A 10 3.79 1.85 -9.86
C MET A 10 4.00 2.77 -8.64
N ARG A 11 4.69 2.30 -7.59
CA ARG A 11 5.04 3.11 -6.42
C ARG A 11 5.88 4.33 -6.79
N LYS A 12 6.81 4.17 -7.73
CA LYS A 12 7.60 5.30 -8.27
C LYS A 12 6.71 6.36 -8.93
N LYS A 13 5.65 5.93 -9.65
CA LYS A 13 4.68 6.86 -10.26
C LYS A 13 3.83 7.58 -9.21
N GLU A 14 3.37 6.88 -8.18
CA GLU A 14 2.60 7.50 -7.07
C GLU A 14 3.43 8.57 -6.35
N VAL A 15 4.67 8.24 -5.99
CA VAL A 15 5.63 9.18 -5.39
C VAL A 15 5.87 10.39 -6.30
N ALA A 16 6.11 10.16 -7.60
CA ALA A 16 6.32 11.24 -8.56
C ALA A 16 5.08 12.14 -8.69
N ALA A 17 3.88 11.56 -8.66
CA ALA A 17 2.63 12.31 -8.71
C ALA A 17 2.44 13.19 -7.47
N ILE A 18 2.67 12.67 -6.26
CA ILE A 18 2.55 13.46 -5.02
C ILE A 18 3.53 14.64 -5.04
N ILE A 19 4.78 14.40 -5.43
CA ILE A 19 5.80 15.46 -5.55
C ILE A 19 5.35 16.51 -6.58
N ALA A 20 4.86 16.09 -7.74
CA ALA A 20 4.40 17.01 -8.77
C ALA A 20 3.23 17.89 -8.28
N HIS A 21 2.26 17.32 -7.57
CA HIS A 21 1.13 18.07 -7.02
C HIS A 21 1.57 19.04 -5.92
N TYR A 22 2.53 18.66 -5.08
CA TYR A 22 3.12 19.57 -4.08
C TYR A 22 3.85 20.75 -4.74
N VAL A 23 4.74 20.47 -5.71
CA VAL A 23 5.50 21.51 -6.44
C VAL A 23 4.57 22.45 -7.22
N ALA A 24 3.49 21.92 -7.78
CA ALA A 24 2.46 22.72 -8.45
C ALA A 24 1.60 23.57 -7.50
N GLY A 25 1.74 23.40 -6.18
CA GLY A 25 0.94 24.11 -5.17
C GLY A 25 -0.49 23.57 -5.02
N VAL A 26 -0.77 22.38 -5.57
CA VAL A 26 -2.08 21.72 -5.45
C VAL A 26 -2.22 21.03 -4.09
N LEU A 27 -1.14 20.44 -3.59
CA LEU A 27 -1.05 19.87 -2.24
C LEU A 27 -0.21 20.78 -1.36
N ASP A 28 -0.67 21.00 -0.13
CA ASP A 28 0.18 21.58 0.91
C ASP A 28 1.16 20.54 1.47
N ARG A 29 2.07 20.99 2.34
CA ARG A 29 3.10 20.14 2.93
C ARG A 29 2.52 19.03 3.81
N GLU A 30 1.43 19.31 4.53
CA GLU A 30 0.83 18.37 5.47
C GLU A 30 0.10 17.25 4.71
N ALA A 31 -0.70 17.62 3.71
CA ALA A 31 -1.35 16.67 2.82
C ALA A 31 -0.33 15.82 2.05
N MET A 32 0.74 16.43 1.53
CA MET A 32 1.83 15.69 0.90
C MET A 32 2.48 14.67 1.87
N ALA A 33 2.76 15.09 3.10
CA ALA A 33 3.36 14.20 4.11
C ALA A 33 2.42 13.02 4.45
N ALA A 34 1.13 13.28 4.66
CA ALA A 34 0.13 12.24 4.92
C ALA A 34 0.06 11.22 3.77
N SER A 35 0.07 11.68 2.51
CA SER A 35 0.09 10.76 1.35
C SER A 35 1.35 9.89 1.31
N PHE A 36 2.52 10.42 1.69
CA PHE A 36 3.73 9.62 1.80
C PHE A 36 3.68 8.61 2.94
N GLU A 37 3.10 8.95 4.09
CA GLU A 37 2.92 8.03 5.21
C GLU A 37 1.99 6.86 4.83
N GLU A 38 0.90 7.14 4.11
CA GLU A 38 0.02 6.11 3.57
C GLU A 38 0.75 5.21 2.57
N LEU A 39 1.56 5.78 1.67
CA LEU A 39 2.40 5.01 0.74
C LEU A 39 3.39 4.11 1.47
N CYS A 40 4.06 4.60 2.51
CA CYS A 40 5.00 3.82 3.32
C CYS A 40 4.28 2.68 4.03
N ARG A 41 3.13 2.95 4.66
CA ARG A 41 2.30 1.92 5.30
C ARG A 41 1.85 0.85 4.31
N ALA A 42 1.50 1.27 3.10
CA ALA A 42 1.11 0.36 2.03
C ALA A 42 2.31 -0.40 1.42
N ALA A 43 3.55 0.08 1.60
CA ALA A 43 4.77 -0.61 1.20
C ALA A 43 5.19 -1.71 2.19
N ASP A 44 4.81 -1.59 3.46
CA ASP A 44 4.99 -2.65 4.47
C ASP A 44 4.08 -3.88 4.24
N LEU A 45 3.13 -3.77 3.31
CA LEU A 45 2.26 -4.86 2.88
C LEU A 45 3.02 -5.83 1.95
N VAL A 46 3.82 -6.69 2.56
CA VAL A 46 4.64 -7.71 1.89
C VAL A 46 4.06 -9.12 2.05
N PRO A 47 4.40 -10.07 1.15
CA PRO A 47 4.02 -11.47 1.32
C PRO A 47 4.40 -12.02 2.70
N GLY A 48 3.49 -12.78 3.31
CA GLY A 48 3.63 -13.31 4.66
C GLY A 48 3.14 -12.36 5.77
N ARG A 49 2.90 -11.07 5.49
CA ARG A 49 2.37 -10.14 6.49
C ARG A 49 0.91 -10.46 6.81
N ARG A 50 0.60 -10.48 8.11
CA ARG A 50 -0.77 -10.56 8.63
C ARG A 50 -1.48 -9.23 8.49
N VAL A 51 -2.73 -9.27 8.05
CA VAL A 51 -3.56 -8.10 7.80
C VAL A 51 -5.01 -8.35 8.18
N LYS A 52 -5.71 -7.27 8.51
CA LYS A 52 -7.16 -7.22 8.65
C LYS A 52 -7.77 -6.15 7.76
N SER A 53 -9.05 -6.29 7.43
CA SER A 53 -9.80 -5.20 6.81
C SER A 53 -9.92 -4.00 7.75
N LEU A 54 -10.16 -2.80 7.21
CA LEU A 54 -10.43 -1.60 8.00
C LEU A 54 -11.54 -1.78 9.05
N ARG A 55 -12.55 -2.60 8.75
CA ARG A 55 -13.67 -2.91 9.65
C ARG A 55 -13.38 -4.06 10.63
N GLY A 56 -12.22 -4.72 10.51
CA GLY A 56 -11.82 -5.86 11.34
C GLY A 56 -12.63 -7.14 11.11
N SER A 57 -13.49 -7.19 10.08
CA SER A 57 -14.33 -8.36 9.80
C SER A 57 -13.63 -9.45 9.00
N LEU A 58 -12.50 -9.12 8.38
CA LEU A 58 -11.70 -10.04 7.58
C LEU A 58 -10.28 -9.98 8.11
N HIS A 59 -9.71 -11.16 8.30
CA HIS A 59 -8.35 -11.40 8.77
C HIS A 59 -7.67 -12.31 7.74
N GLY A 60 -6.38 -12.14 7.49
CA GLY A 60 -5.68 -12.94 6.48
C GLY A 60 -4.20 -12.66 6.36
N VAL A 61 -3.55 -13.34 5.41
CA VAL A 61 -2.13 -13.17 5.09
C VAL A 61 -2.01 -12.67 3.66
N ILE A 62 -1.14 -11.67 3.43
CA ILE A 62 -0.76 -11.28 2.07
C ILE A 62 0.04 -12.42 1.44
N THR A 63 -0.39 -12.91 0.28
CA THR A 63 0.32 -13.98 -0.45
C THR A 63 1.22 -13.41 -1.53
N ARG A 64 0.85 -12.27 -2.14
CA ARG A 64 1.64 -11.57 -3.15
C ARG A 64 1.20 -10.12 -3.33
N VAL A 65 2.10 -9.28 -3.80
CA VAL A 65 1.81 -7.94 -4.34
C VAL A 65 1.79 -8.06 -5.86
N LEU A 66 0.75 -7.54 -6.51
CA LEU A 66 0.59 -7.53 -7.95
C LEU A 66 1.38 -6.37 -8.58
N ASP A 67 1.66 -6.47 -9.88
CA ASP A 67 2.43 -5.45 -10.62
C ASP A 67 1.78 -4.06 -10.62
N ASP A 68 0.45 -4.02 -10.45
CA ASP A 68 -0.34 -2.79 -10.36
C ASP A 68 -0.47 -2.24 -8.93
N GLY A 69 0.19 -2.86 -7.95
CA GLY A 69 0.20 -2.41 -6.55
C GLY A 69 -0.94 -2.97 -5.69
N ARG A 70 -1.92 -3.67 -6.27
CA ARG A 70 -2.92 -4.41 -5.49
C ARG A 70 -2.28 -5.58 -4.76
N VAL A 71 -2.92 -6.05 -3.70
CA VAL A 71 -2.43 -7.18 -2.92
C VAL A 71 -3.39 -8.36 -2.99
N ALA A 72 -2.83 -9.56 -3.14
CA ALA A 72 -3.58 -10.79 -2.93
C ALA A 72 -3.49 -11.17 -1.46
N VAL A 73 -4.65 -11.40 -0.85
CA VAL A 73 -4.79 -11.81 0.55
C VAL A 73 -5.51 -13.13 0.57
N ARG A 74 -5.01 -14.07 1.35
CA ARG A 74 -5.75 -15.30 1.69
C ARG A 74 -6.44 -15.08 3.04
N PRO A 75 -7.79 -14.95 3.07
CA PRO A 75 -8.52 -14.81 4.31
C PRO A 75 -8.46 -16.08 5.16
N ASP A 76 -8.53 -15.93 6.47
CA ASP A 76 -8.59 -17.05 7.40
C ASP A 76 -9.87 -17.88 7.16
N GLY A 77 -9.72 -19.21 7.16
CA GLY A 77 -10.84 -20.13 6.88
C GLY A 77 -11.27 -20.19 5.40
N SER A 78 -10.64 -19.42 4.52
CA SER A 78 -10.83 -19.50 3.06
C SER A 78 -9.65 -20.20 2.39
N GLY A 79 -9.96 -21.12 1.48
CA GLY A 79 -8.96 -21.72 0.58
C GLY A 79 -8.57 -20.82 -0.60
N SER A 80 -9.35 -19.76 -0.85
CA SER A 80 -9.20 -18.89 -2.01
C SER A 80 -8.59 -17.55 -1.64
N GLU A 81 -7.78 -17.02 -2.57
CA GLU A 81 -7.27 -15.65 -2.50
C GLU A 81 -8.34 -14.63 -2.89
N MET A 82 -8.22 -13.44 -2.32
CA MET A 82 -8.98 -12.24 -2.66
C MET A 82 -8.00 -11.13 -3.04
N ILE A 83 -8.31 -10.35 -4.07
CA ILE A 83 -7.55 -9.15 -4.41
C ILE A 83 -8.14 -7.95 -3.67
N SER A 84 -7.29 -7.20 -2.99
CA SER A 84 -7.65 -5.96 -2.30
C SER A 84 -6.71 -4.83 -2.65
N LEU A 85 -7.22 -3.61 -2.50
CA LEU A 85 -6.39 -2.42 -2.44
C LEU A 85 -5.64 -2.37 -1.08
N PRO A 86 -4.38 -1.93 -1.06
CA PRO A 86 -3.60 -1.76 0.17
C PRO A 86 -4.29 -0.92 1.25
N GLU A 87 -4.92 0.18 0.87
CA GLU A 87 -5.59 1.13 1.77
C GLU A 87 -6.82 0.54 2.49
N ASN A 88 -7.35 -0.57 2.00
CA ASN A 88 -8.45 -1.29 2.65
C ASN A 88 -7.98 -2.24 3.76
N LEU A 89 -6.67 -2.34 3.98
CA LEU A 89 -6.05 -3.28 4.90
C LEU A 89 -5.22 -2.55 5.95
N LEU A 90 -5.19 -3.14 7.14
CA LEU A 90 -4.33 -2.74 8.24
C LEU A 90 -3.41 -3.91 8.59
N PRO A 91 -2.12 -3.66 8.81
CA PRO A 91 -1.24 -4.66 9.41
C PRO A 91 -1.79 -5.16 10.75
N GLU A 92 -1.64 -6.46 11.00
CA GLU A 92 -1.75 -7.02 12.34
C GLU A 92 -0.36 -7.10 12.97
N ASP A 93 -0.30 -6.98 14.30
CA ASP A 93 0.92 -7.13 15.09
C ASP A 93 1.37 -8.59 15.20
#